data_AF-A0A9P6AWP9-F1
#
_entry.id   AF-A0A9P6AWP9-F1
#
_cell.length_a   1.000
_cell.length_b   1.000
_cell.length_c   1.000
_cell.angle_alpha   90.00
_cell.angle_beta   90.00
_cell.angle_gamma   90.00
#
_symmetry.space_group_name_H-M   'P 1'
#
loop_
_entity.id
_entity.type
_entity.pdbx_description
1 polymer ?
#
loop_
_entity_poly.entity_id
_entity_poly.type
_entity_poly.pdbx_seq_one_letter_code
_entity_poly.pdbx_strand_id
1 'polypeptide(L)'
;MVKVILGQHWEMPHPAEEERRRKDLVEVRTREIPVLSAELFLLLGQDGAEFKDMAAKFRVRLYVNHLPLAIRAEGLEPDLIDLTKYIDEFKLVMSIVTAMALSHLTKRHIRARISSVKRCKLMPTTSYLIISCNQYLDLLGP
;
A
#
# COMPACT_ATOMS: atom_id res chain seq x y z
N MET A 1 -15.67 33.99 -36.47
CA MET A 1 -14.41 34.32 -37.16
C MET A 1 -13.37 34.97 -36.22
N VAL A 2 -13.76 35.77 -35.23
CA VAL A 2 -12.84 36.42 -34.25
C VAL A 2 -12.11 35.43 -33.32
N LYS A 3 -12.66 34.24 -33.08
CA LYS A 3 -12.08 33.23 -32.16
C LYS A 3 -10.71 32.68 -32.56
N VAL A 4 -10.36 32.71 -33.85
CA VAL A 4 -9.14 32.04 -34.36
C VAL A 4 -7.91 32.95 -34.32
N ILE A 5 -8.10 34.27 -34.45
CA ILE A 5 -7.01 35.23 -34.63
C ILE A 5 -6.32 35.56 -33.29
N LEU A 6 -7.05 35.56 -32.16
CA LEU A 6 -6.49 35.87 -30.84
C LEU A 6 -5.71 34.70 -30.21
N GLY A 7 -6.00 33.45 -30.58
CA GLY A 7 -5.37 32.28 -29.97
C GLY A 7 -3.96 31.97 -30.48
N GLN A 8 -3.62 32.38 -31.71
CA GLN A 8 -2.35 32.01 -32.35
C GLN A 8 -1.17 32.96 -32.07
N HIS A 9 -1.41 34.11 -31.43
CA HIS A 9 -0.36 35.11 -31.17
C HIS A 9 -0.12 35.43 -29.70
N TRP A 10 -1.04 35.08 -28.80
CA TRP A 10 -0.95 35.46 -27.39
C TRP A 10 -0.78 34.30 -26.41
N GLU A 11 -0.66 33.06 -26.88
CA GLU A 11 -0.60 31.85 -26.01
C GLU A 11 -1.68 31.84 -24.92
N MET A 12 -2.79 32.54 -25.16
CA MET A 12 -3.76 32.82 -24.11
C MET A 12 -4.50 31.52 -23.82
N PRO A 13 -4.50 31.04 -22.55
CA PRO A 13 -5.16 29.80 -22.20
C PRO A 13 -6.64 29.87 -22.56
N HIS A 14 -7.20 28.73 -22.98
CA HIS A 14 -8.60 28.71 -23.39
C HIS A 14 -9.49 29.12 -22.20
N PRO A 15 -10.49 30.00 -22.37
CA PRO A 15 -11.29 30.51 -21.24
C PRO A 15 -11.93 29.40 -20.38
N ALA A 16 -12.25 28.26 -21.00
CA ALA A 16 -12.76 27.09 -20.28
C ALA A 16 -11.71 26.40 -19.40
N GLU A 17 -10.43 26.45 -19.75
CA GLU A 17 -9.33 25.92 -18.93
C GLU A 17 -9.08 26.83 -17.72
N GLU A 18 -9.15 28.14 -17.91
CA GLU A 18 -8.96 29.10 -16.83
C GLU A 18 -10.10 29.03 -15.81
N GLU A 19 -11.35 28.88 -16.27
CA GLU A 19 -12.48 28.67 -15.36
C GLU A 19 -12.36 27.35 -14.58
N ARG A 20 -11.82 26.28 -15.21
CA ARG A 20 -11.55 25.01 -14.51
C ARG A 20 -10.47 25.18 -13.46
N ARG A 21 -9.34 25.80 -13.79
CA ARG A 21 -8.27 26.11 -12.82
C ARG A 21 -8.81 26.91 -11.66
N ARG A 22 -9.62 27.93 -11.93
CA ARG A 22 -10.21 28.76 -10.88
C ARG A 22 -11.12 27.96 -9.96
N LYS A 23 -11.94 27.06 -10.50
CA LYS A 23 -12.79 26.16 -9.70
C LYS A 23 -11.97 25.20 -8.85
N ASP A 24 -10.94 24.58 -9.41
CA ASP A 24 -10.08 23.64 -8.69
C ASP A 24 -9.33 24.30 -7.51
N LEU A 25 -9.13 25.62 -7.56
CA LEU A 25 -8.53 26.42 -6.48
C LEU A 25 -9.51 26.84 -5.38
N VAL A 26 -10.83 26.73 -5.61
CA VAL A 26 -11.87 27.28 -4.72
C VAL A 26 -12.82 26.21 -4.21
N GLU A 27 -13.06 25.16 -4.99
CA GLU A 27 -13.99 24.09 -4.65
C GLU A 27 -13.33 23.03 -3.76
N VAL A 28 -13.89 22.82 -2.57
CA VAL A 28 -13.54 21.70 -1.70
C VAL A 28 -14.16 20.42 -2.26
N ARG A 29 -13.34 19.43 -2.55
CA ARG A 29 -13.75 18.11 -3.03
C ARG A 29 -13.49 17.04 -1.98
N THR A 30 -14.15 15.90 -2.18
CA THR A 30 -13.99 14.71 -1.34
C THR A 30 -13.45 13.57 -2.20
N ARG A 31 -12.43 12.86 -1.71
CA ARG A 31 -11.92 11.62 -2.30
C ARG A 31 -11.94 10.50 -1.28
N GLU A 32 -12.31 9.31 -1.73
CA GLU A 32 -12.21 8.09 -0.93
C GLU A 32 -11.09 7.22 -1.50
N ILE A 33 -10.14 6.86 -0.66
CA ILE A 33 -8.97 6.06 -1.03
C ILE A 33 -9.08 4.73 -0.29
N PRO A 34 -9.33 3.60 -0.98
CA PRO A 34 -9.39 2.30 -0.33
C PRO A 34 -8.02 1.92 0.21
N VAL A 35 -7.97 1.41 1.43
CA VAL A 35 -6.71 1.01 2.09
C VAL A 35 -6.88 -0.33 2.80
N LEU A 36 -5.82 -1.12 2.86
CA LEU A 36 -5.77 -2.33 3.67
C LEU A 36 -5.55 -1.99 5.15
N SER A 37 -5.95 -2.87 6.07
CA SER A 37 -5.78 -2.65 7.51
C SER A 37 -4.32 -2.46 7.91
N ALA A 38 -3.40 -3.19 7.28
CA ALA A 38 -1.96 -3.04 7.53
C ALA A 38 -1.42 -1.69 7.03
N GLU A 39 -1.91 -1.22 5.88
CA GLU A 39 -1.53 0.08 5.31
C GLU A 39 -2.05 1.22 6.19
N LEU A 40 -3.32 1.14 6.60
CA LEU A 40 -3.94 2.12 7.48
C LEU A 40 -3.23 2.19 8.83
N PHE A 41 -2.88 1.05 9.43
CA PHE A 41 -2.16 1.02 10.70
C PHE A 41 -0.81 1.74 10.61
N LEU A 42 -0.08 1.55 9.52
CA LEU A 42 1.21 2.21 9.30
C LEU A 42 1.06 3.70 8.94
N LEU A 43 0.00 4.08 8.23
CA LEU A 43 -0.33 5.48 7.93
C LEU A 43 -0.79 6.26 9.16
N LEU A 44 -1.47 5.58 10.10
CA LEU A 44 -1.83 6.13 11.41
C LEU A 44 -0.59 6.31 12.29
N GLY A 45 0.34 5.35 12.22
CA GLY A 45 1.49 5.26 13.09
C GLY A 45 1.11 4.96 14.54
N GLN A 46 2.02 5.18 15.49
CA GLN A 46 1.88 4.63 16.84
C GLN A 46 0.68 5.21 17.60
N ASP A 47 0.48 6.52 17.50
CA ASP A 47 -0.56 7.26 18.25
C ASP A 47 -1.50 8.06 17.32
N GLY A 48 -1.49 7.80 16.01
CA GLY A 48 -2.22 8.63 15.04
C GLY A 48 -1.50 9.94 14.67
N ALA A 49 -0.28 10.14 15.17
CA ALA A 49 0.48 11.38 14.98
C ALA A 49 0.81 11.60 13.49
N GLU A 50 1.25 10.55 12.81
CA GLU A 50 1.58 10.57 11.39
C GLU A 50 0.36 10.93 10.53
N PHE A 51 -0.83 10.47 10.90
CA PHE A 51 -2.08 10.81 10.21
C PHE A 51 -2.45 12.29 10.37
N LYS A 52 -2.24 12.84 11.57
CA LYS A 52 -2.46 14.26 11.83
C LYS A 52 -1.46 15.15 11.09
N ASP A 53 -0.19 14.76 11.08
CA ASP A 53 0.85 15.48 10.36
C ASP A 53 0.63 15.43 8.85
N MET A 54 0.14 14.31 8.33
CA MET A 54 -0.26 14.17 6.94
C MET A 54 -1.41 15.11 6.58
N ALA A 55 -2.45 15.20 7.41
CA ALA A 55 -3.54 16.14 7.24
C ALA A 55 -3.04 17.59 7.18
N ALA A 56 -2.11 17.97 8.06
CA ALA A 56 -1.51 19.29 8.07
C ALA A 56 -0.62 19.55 6.84
N LYS A 57 0.20 18.58 6.45
CA LYS A 57 1.14 18.68 5.32
C LYS A 57 0.43 18.91 3.99
N PHE A 58 -0.66 18.17 3.76
CA PHE A 58 -1.44 18.28 2.53
C PHE A 58 -2.64 19.22 2.67
N ARG A 59 -2.84 19.91 3.81
CA ARG A 59 -3.96 20.85 4.04
C ARG A 59 -5.34 20.24 3.79
N VAL A 60 -5.48 18.95 4.08
CA VAL A 60 -6.70 18.17 3.90
C VAL A 60 -7.29 17.78 5.25
N ARG A 61 -8.60 17.60 5.31
CA ARG A 61 -9.26 16.91 6.42
C ARG A 61 -9.34 15.42 6.10
N LEU A 62 -8.82 14.59 6.99
CA LEU A 62 -8.81 13.14 6.82
C LEU A 62 -9.78 12.48 7.79
N TYR A 63 -10.51 11.50 7.29
CA TYR A 63 -11.42 10.66 8.04
C TYR A 63 -11.14 9.20 7.68
N VAL A 64 -11.36 8.31 8.63
CA VAL A 64 -11.27 6.87 8.41
C VAL A 64 -12.69 6.32 8.33
N ASN A 65 -13.03 5.75 7.18
CA ASN A 65 -14.24 4.96 7.02
C ASN A 65 -13.91 3.50 7.35
N HIS A 66 -14.71 2.90 8.24
CA HIS A 66 -14.51 1.52 8.67
C HIS A 66 -15.19 0.49 7.75
N LEU A 67 -16.12 0.92 6.89
CA LEU A 67 -16.91 0.02 6.03
C LEU A 67 -17.38 0.74 4.74
N PRO A 68 -16.75 0.51 3.57
CA PRO A 68 -15.49 -0.21 3.35
C PRO A 68 -14.31 0.51 4.00
N LEU A 69 -13.21 -0.22 4.26
CA LEU A 69 -12.01 0.37 4.85
C LEU A 69 -11.35 1.35 3.87
N ALA A 70 -11.51 2.65 4.14
CA ALA A 70 -11.05 3.71 3.25
C ALA A 70 -10.67 4.96 4.04
N ILE A 71 -9.72 5.72 3.50
CA ILE A 71 -9.42 7.07 3.97
C ILE A 71 -10.23 8.03 3.12
N ARG A 72 -11.12 8.79 3.76
CA ARG A 72 -11.85 9.89 3.13
C ARG A 72 -11.08 11.18 3.38
N ALA A 73 -10.67 11.83 2.30
CA ALA A 73 -9.95 13.10 2.33
C ALA A 73 -10.82 14.22 1.75
N GLU A 74 -10.87 15.36 2.43
CA GLU A 74 -11.57 16.56 2.00
C GLU A 74 -10.61 17.74 1.91
N GLY A 75 -10.56 18.41 0.77
CA GLY A 75 -9.65 19.53 0.54
C GLY A 75 -9.74 20.08 -0.87
N LEU A 76 -8.77 20.92 -1.24
CA LEU A 76 -8.64 21.43 -2.60
C LEU A 76 -8.17 20.32 -3.54
N GLU A 77 -8.57 20.35 -4.81
CA GLU A 77 -8.18 19.34 -5.80
C GLU A 77 -6.66 19.11 -5.91
N PRO A 78 -5.78 20.14 -6.00
CA PRO A 78 -4.33 19.92 -6.08
C PRO A 78 -3.78 19.17 -4.86
N ASP A 79 -4.23 19.56 -3.67
CA ASP A 79 -3.83 18.95 -2.40
C ASP A 79 -4.28 17.47 -2.32
N LEU A 80 -5.49 17.18 -2.80
CA LEU A 80 -6.02 15.81 -2.87
C LEU A 80 -5.27 14.95 -3.89
N ILE A 81 -4.81 15.53 -5.01
CA ILE A 81 -3.98 14.82 -6.00
C ILE A 81 -2.64 14.44 -5.38
N ASP A 82 -1.99 15.38 -4.69
CA ASP A 82 -0.68 15.14 -4.08
C ASP A 82 -0.77 14.13 -2.93
N LEU A 83 -1.83 14.18 -2.12
CA LEU A 83 -2.10 13.16 -1.11
C LEU A 83 -2.29 11.77 -1.73
N THR A 84 -3.05 11.69 -2.83
CA THR A 84 -3.35 10.40 -3.48
C THR A 84 -2.06 9.77 -4.03
N LYS A 85 -1.21 10.56 -4.69
CA LYS A 85 0.11 10.12 -5.16
C LYS A 85 0.97 9.60 -4.02
N TYR A 86 1.03 10.34 -2.91
CA TYR A 86 1.79 9.92 -1.74
C TYR A 86 1.32 8.57 -1.18
N ILE A 87 0.00 8.36 -1.09
CA ILE A 87 -0.57 7.09 -0.61
C ILE A 87 -0.30 5.95 -1.61
N ASP A 88 -0.37 6.21 -2.91
CA ASP A 88 -0.09 5.19 -3.93
C ASP A 88 1.39 4.77 -3.94
N GLU A 89 2.31 5.72 -3.79
CA GLU A 89 3.74 5.44 -3.57
C GLU A 89 3.97 4.62 -2.31
N PHE A 90 3.28 4.98 -1.22
CA PHE A 90 3.36 4.24 0.04
C PHE A 90 2.88 2.79 -0.11
N LYS A 91 1.75 2.56 -0.79
CA LYS A 91 1.22 1.22 -1.08
C LYS A 91 2.20 0.39 -1.90
N LEU A 92 2.85 1.01 -2.89
CA LEU A 92 3.85 0.34 -3.72
C LEU A 92 5.03 -0.11 -2.85
N VAL A 93 5.57 0.76 -1.99
CA VAL A 93 6.64 0.39 -1.06
C VAL A 93 6.21 -0.75 -0.13
N MET A 94 4.99 -0.68 0.41
CA MET A 94 4.45 -1.72 1.28
C MET A 94 4.29 -3.08 0.59
N SER A 95 3.89 -3.09 -0.68
CA SER A 95 3.82 -4.33 -1.47
C SER A 95 5.20 -4.99 -1.64
N ILE A 96 6.26 -4.19 -1.79
CA ILE A 96 7.64 -4.70 -1.90
C ILE A 96 8.11 -5.26 -0.56
N VAL A 97 7.93 -4.51 0.53
CA VAL A 97 8.36 -4.91 1.87
C VAL A 97 7.66 -6.21 2.29
N THR A 98 6.36 -6.33 2.04
CA THR A 98 5.59 -7.55 2.36
C THR A 98 6.07 -8.74 1.51
N ALA A 99 6.32 -8.56 0.22
CA ALA A 99 6.89 -9.61 -0.64
C ALA A 99 8.30 -10.04 -0.16
N MET A 100 9.16 -9.11 0.21
CA MET A 100 10.49 -9.40 0.75
C MET A 100 10.40 -10.17 2.07
N ALA A 101 9.53 -9.76 2.98
CA ALA A 101 9.31 -10.43 4.27
C ALA A 101 8.83 -11.88 4.08
N LEU A 102 7.88 -12.11 3.15
CA LEU A 102 7.40 -13.45 2.81
C LEU A 102 8.51 -14.34 2.24
N SER A 103 9.38 -13.80 1.39
CA SER A 103 10.53 -14.53 0.85
C SER A 103 11.56 -14.91 1.94
N HIS A 104 11.71 -14.07 2.97
CA HIS A 104 12.64 -14.32 4.07
C HIS A 104 12.06 -15.33 5.07
N LEU A 105 10.75 -15.27 5.33
CA LEU A 105 10.04 -16.22 6.19
C LEU A 105 10.04 -17.63 5.58
N THR A 106 9.73 -17.77 4.29
CA THR A 106 9.79 -19.06 3.59
C THR A 106 11.19 -19.66 3.61
N LYS A 107 12.24 -18.86 3.36
CA LYS A 107 13.64 -19.29 3.49
C LYS A 107 14.00 -19.75 4.89
N ARG A 108 13.56 -19.04 5.93
CA ARG A 108 13.76 -19.44 7.34
C ARG A 108 13.03 -20.73 7.67
N HIS A 109 11.80 -20.88 7.20
CA HIS A 109 10.97 -22.07 7.45
C HIS A 109 11.56 -23.32 6.78
N ILE A 110 12.00 -23.19 5.51
CA ILE A 110 12.70 -24.27 4.79
C ILE A 110 14.03 -24.61 5.47
N ARG A 111 14.82 -23.60 5.87
CA ARG A 111 16.10 -23.82 6.56
C ARG A 111 15.92 -24.49 7.93
N ALA A 112 14.90 -24.11 8.69
CA ALA A 112 14.55 -24.73 9.96
C ALA A 112 14.17 -26.21 9.76
N ARG A 113 13.36 -26.53 8.75
CA ARG A 113 13.00 -27.92 8.40
C ARG A 113 14.19 -28.76 7.93
N ILE A 114 15.11 -28.19 7.15
CA ILE A 114 16.35 -28.89 6.76
C ILE A 114 17.25 -29.16 7.97
N SER A 115 17.31 -28.22 8.93
CA SER A 115 18.12 -28.37 10.14
C SER A 115 17.59 -29.44 11.10
N SER A 116 16.28 -29.63 11.20
CA SER A 116 15.68 -30.72 11.98
C SER A 116 15.88 -32.09 11.30
N VAL A 117 15.82 -32.16 9.96
CA VAL A 117 16.12 -33.41 9.22
C VAL A 117 17.59 -33.82 9.33
N LYS A 118 18.53 -32.86 9.30
CA LYS A 118 19.97 -33.15 9.49
C LYS A 118 20.31 -33.60 10.92
N ARG A 119 19.57 -33.13 11.93
CA ARG A 119 19.74 -33.55 13.32
C ARG A 119 19.32 -35.01 13.56
N CYS A 120 18.48 -35.58 12.68
CA CYS A 120 18.09 -36.99 12.70
C CYS A 120 19.12 -37.94 12.05
N LYS A 121 20.27 -37.43 11.55
CA LYS A 121 21.24 -38.25 10.83
C LYS A 121 22.64 -38.09 11.41
N LEU A 122 22.85 -38.56 12.65
CA LEU A 122 24.09 -39.18 13.10
C LEU A 122 23.90 -39.75 14.52
N MET A 123 23.63 -41.05 14.61
CA MET A 123 23.97 -41.88 15.76
C MET A 123 24.83 -43.02 15.20
N PRO A 124 26.13 -43.09 15.52
CA PRO A 124 26.93 -44.25 15.18
C PRO A 124 26.70 -45.33 16.24
N THR A 125 26.61 -46.56 15.74
CA THR A 125 26.75 -47.85 16.42
C THR A 125 25.53 -48.46 17.14
N THR A 126 25.35 -49.73 16.76
CA THR A 126 24.67 -50.85 17.45
C THR A 126 23.14 -50.89 17.48
N SER A 127 22.63 -51.81 16.65
CA SER A 127 21.59 -52.79 16.95
C SER A 127 20.20 -52.27 17.34
N TYR A 128 19.27 -52.38 16.38
CA TYR A 128 17.81 -52.27 16.53
C TYR A 128 17.27 -50.96 17.13
N LEU A 129 16.59 -50.13 16.32
CA LEU A 129 15.19 -49.76 16.60
C LEU A 129 14.57 -48.94 15.45
N ILE A 130 13.32 -49.29 15.19
CA ILE A 130 12.34 -48.73 14.28
C ILE A 130 12.15 -47.23 14.55
N ILE A 131 12.28 -46.38 13.53
CA ILE A 131 11.37 -45.23 13.36
C ILE A 131 10.98 -45.13 11.89
N SER A 132 9.72 -45.48 11.65
CA SER A 132 8.95 -45.23 10.44
C SER A 132 9.16 -43.80 9.94
N CYS A 133 9.63 -43.68 8.70
CA CYS A 133 9.61 -42.44 7.94
C CYS A 133 8.92 -42.75 6.62
N ASN A 134 7.59 -42.92 6.66
CA ASN A 134 6.80 -42.80 5.45
C ASN A 134 5.34 -42.41 5.74
N GLN A 135 4.82 -41.61 4.81
CA GLN A 135 3.42 -41.22 4.62
C GLN A 135 2.84 -40.15 5.54
N TYR A 136 2.97 -38.89 5.13
CA TYR A 136 1.82 -37.98 5.06
C TYR A 136 2.05 -37.06 3.86
N LEU A 137 1.83 -37.64 2.68
CA LEU A 137 1.81 -37.00 1.37
C LEU A 137 0.37 -36.99 0.84
N ASP A 138 -0.60 -36.73 1.73
CA ASP A 138 -2.04 -36.64 1.41
C ASP A 138 -2.64 -35.38 2.04
N LEU A 139 -2.18 -34.20 1.63
CA LEU A 139 -2.96 -32.96 1.74
C LEU A 139 -2.63 -32.05 0.54
N LEU A 140 -2.72 -32.64 -0.66
CA LEU A 140 -3.11 -31.94 -1.87
C LEU A 140 -4.60 -32.22 -2.08
N GLY A 141 -5.42 -31.18 -1.88
CA GLY A 141 -6.82 -31.14 -2.31
C GLY A 141 -7.84 -31.11 -1.18
N PRO A 142 -9.02 -30.52 -1.43
CA PRO A 142 -9.56 -30.14 -2.73
C PRO A 142 -9.08 -28.80 -3.28
#